data_AF-A0A7C4CPE6-F1
#
_entry.id   AF-A0A7C4CPE6-F1
#
_cell.length_a   1.000
_cell.length_b   1.000
_cell.length_c   1.000
_cell.angle_alpha   90.00
_cell.angle_beta   90.00
_cell.angle_gamma   90.00
#
_symmetry.space_group_name_H-M   'P 1'
#
loop_
_entity.id
_entity.type
_entity.pdbx_description
1 polymer ?
#
loop_
_entity_poly.entity_id
_entity_poly.type
_entity_poly.pdbx_seq_one_letter_code
_entity_poly.pdbx_strand_id
1 'polypeptide(L)'
;MRRARRRVKIKAYPPKFPRSIDLIDKLGLQVAVGAGDLKVQFLLGEVSWQTRKVKPEIKEGLLSESRIKLKPISRNQAEYIFGSLEPANSLIVKQKDILKDITEGLGLEPSEALAVSIKERVSIREVNELPRELQEFEHLQGANDLYHYESYTSDHTGIITRSFRLPKGFLRSLPRVIRNELVENDIVRRTDPILRRIRSVLRTEWILPDTGEGWNALLPVMKPLHISLANPYWWQDVGIPHDMIMNGGLIKPLNVQVYKLHRRGYLTAIQLPEEIFGL
;
A
#
# COMPACT_ATOMS: atom_id res chain seq x y z
N MET A 1 24.13 13.41 28.71
CA MET A 1 24.23 13.90 27.33
C MET A 1 22.93 13.62 26.59
N ARG A 2 22.34 14.64 25.97
CA ARG A 2 20.96 14.64 25.42
C ARG A 2 20.86 13.82 24.12
N ARG A 3 20.03 12.75 24.11
CA ARG A 3 19.51 12.15 22.87
C ARG A 3 18.39 13.04 22.32
N ALA A 4 18.73 13.99 21.46
CA ALA A 4 17.74 14.64 20.62
C ALA A 4 17.47 13.74 19.41
N ARG A 5 16.54 12.77 19.55
CA ARG A 5 15.91 12.12 18.40
C ARG A 5 15.17 13.19 17.62
N ARG A 6 15.70 13.55 16.46
CA ARG A 6 15.13 14.56 15.56
C ARG A 6 13.80 14.01 15.04
N ARG A 7 12.71 14.77 15.22
CA ARG A 7 11.36 14.41 14.78
C ARG A 7 11.36 14.20 13.25
N VAL A 8 10.99 13.01 12.81
CA VAL A 8 10.41 12.84 11.48
C VAL A 8 9.08 13.57 11.47
N LYS A 9 8.95 14.59 10.61
CA LYS A 9 7.66 15.24 10.30
C LYS A 9 7.38 15.01 8.82
N ILE A 10 7.13 13.75 8.45
CA ILE A 10 6.77 13.42 7.07
C ILE A 10 5.31 13.83 6.81
N LYS A 11 5.19 14.71 5.81
CA LYS A 11 4.01 15.41 5.27
C LYS A 11 4.41 15.91 3.88
N ALA A 12 3.51 16.40 3.04
CA ALA A 12 2.46 15.59 2.46
C ALA A 12 2.86 15.38 1.00
N TYR A 13 2.72 14.14 0.54
CA TYR A 13 2.76 13.85 -0.89
C TYR A 13 1.63 14.64 -1.58
N PRO A 14 1.92 15.50 -2.57
CA PRO A 14 0.92 16.51 -2.93
C PRO A 14 -0.33 15.86 -3.57
N PRO A 15 -1.52 16.46 -3.42
CA PRO A 15 -2.77 15.86 -3.93
C PRO A 15 -2.77 15.59 -5.44
N LYS A 16 -1.88 16.31 -6.14
CA LYS A 16 -1.73 16.26 -7.58
C LYS A 16 -0.63 15.30 -8.04
N PHE A 17 -0.17 14.32 -7.25
CA PHE A 17 0.89 13.38 -7.69
C PHE A 17 0.41 11.93 -7.71
N PRO A 18 0.97 11.09 -8.60
CA PRO A 18 0.66 9.67 -8.72
C PRO A 18 0.75 8.94 -7.39
N ARG A 19 -0.27 8.24 -6.92
CA ARG A 19 -0.13 7.36 -5.74
C ARG A 19 -0.48 5.94 -6.09
N SER A 20 0.42 5.01 -5.77
CA SER A 20 0.11 3.58 -5.79
C SER A 20 -0.81 3.23 -4.63
N ILE A 21 -1.73 2.32 -4.90
CA ILE A 21 -2.79 1.90 -3.99
C ILE A 21 -2.84 0.37 -4.00
N ASP A 22 -2.55 -0.24 -2.86
CA ASP A 22 -2.80 -1.66 -2.64
C ASP A 22 -4.29 -1.85 -2.36
N LEU A 23 -4.97 -2.53 -3.28
CA LEU A 23 -6.40 -2.81 -3.16
C LEU A 23 -6.72 -3.89 -2.12
N ILE A 24 -5.70 -4.64 -1.69
CA ILE A 24 -5.79 -5.71 -0.69
C ILE A 24 -5.03 -5.28 0.55
N ASP A 25 -5.74 -5.00 1.65
CA ASP A 25 -5.18 -4.48 2.90
C ASP A 25 -4.72 -5.58 3.88
N LYS A 26 -5.00 -6.85 3.58
CA LYS A 26 -4.69 -7.98 4.47
C LYS A 26 -3.38 -8.63 4.09
N LEU A 27 -2.49 -8.79 5.06
CA LEU A 27 -1.17 -9.39 4.88
C LEU A 27 -1.26 -10.79 4.24
N GLY A 28 -2.09 -11.66 4.80
CA GLY A 28 -2.26 -13.03 4.30
C GLY A 28 -2.77 -13.09 2.86
N LEU A 29 -3.68 -12.18 2.48
CA LEU A 29 -4.16 -12.11 1.11
C LEU A 29 -3.09 -11.58 0.16
N GLN A 30 -2.34 -10.54 0.57
CA GLN A 30 -1.22 -10.02 -0.21
C GLN A 30 -0.16 -11.11 -0.47
N VAL A 31 0.19 -11.89 0.56
CA VAL A 31 1.10 -13.04 0.43
C VAL A 31 0.55 -14.04 -0.60
N ALA A 32 -0.74 -14.37 -0.53
CA ALA A 32 -1.37 -15.34 -1.41
C ALA A 32 -1.47 -14.88 -2.88
N VAL A 33 -1.59 -13.57 -3.14
CA VAL A 33 -1.59 -13.01 -4.50
C VAL A 33 -0.19 -12.70 -5.04
N GLY A 34 0.86 -13.22 -4.39
CA GLY A 34 2.24 -13.16 -4.88
C GLY A 34 3.13 -12.09 -4.24
N ALA A 35 2.67 -11.35 -3.23
CA ALA A 35 3.50 -10.39 -2.50
C ALA A 35 4.32 -11.01 -1.36
N GLY A 36 4.47 -12.35 -1.34
CA GLY A 36 5.12 -13.07 -0.23
C GLY A 36 6.59 -12.70 -0.05
N ASP A 37 7.31 -12.44 -1.14
CA ASP A 37 8.74 -12.09 -1.14
C ASP A 37 8.98 -10.57 -1.07
N LEU A 38 7.92 -9.75 -0.97
CA LEU A 38 8.05 -8.32 -0.74
C LEU A 38 8.89 -8.09 0.52
N LYS A 39 10.00 -7.37 0.37
CA LYS A 39 10.88 -6.99 1.48
C LYS A 39 10.19 -5.92 2.32
N VAL A 40 10.22 -6.10 3.63
CA VAL A 40 9.58 -5.23 4.60
C VAL A 40 10.56 -4.90 5.71
N GLN A 41 10.71 -3.60 5.95
CA GLN A 41 11.53 -3.05 7.02
C GLN A 41 10.71 -2.69 8.26
N PHE A 42 9.48 -2.26 8.03
CA PHE A 42 8.57 -1.84 9.08
C PHE A 42 7.17 -2.34 8.79
N LEU A 43 6.50 -2.83 9.82
CA LEU A 43 5.09 -3.15 9.74
C LEU A 43 4.39 -2.85 11.06
N LEU A 44 3.32 -2.07 10.98
CA LEU A 44 2.30 -1.95 12.02
C LEU A 44 1.06 -2.68 11.53
N GLY A 45 0.67 -3.73 12.23
CA GLY A 45 -0.46 -4.59 11.89
C GLY A 45 -1.49 -4.69 13.01
N GLU A 46 -2.75 -4.82 12.63
CA GLU A 46 -3.82 -5.22 13.54
C GLU A 46 -4.25 -6.65 13.23
N VAL A 47 -3.97 -7.54 14.18
CA VAL A 47 -4.29 -8.96 14.09
C VAL A 47 -5.63 -9.21 14.78
N SER A 48 -6.51 -9.93 14.09
CA SER A 48 -7.82 -10.32 14.62
C SER A 48 -8.11 -11.78 14.31
N TRP A 49 -8.53 -12.54 15.32
CA TRP A 49 -8.82 -13.96 15.21
C TRP A 49 -10.23 -14.29 15.72
N GLN A 50 -10.71 -15.49 15.41
CA GLN A 50 -11.96 -16.02 16.00
C GLN A 50 -11.64 -16.61 17.37
N THR A 51 -12.57 -16.45 18.30
CA THR A 51 -12.39 -16.83 19.70
C THR A 51 -12.04 -18.32 19.81
N ARG A 52 -10.84 -18.62 20.31
CA ARG A 52 -10.57 -19.88 21.00
C ARG A 52 -11.19 -19.80 22.40
N LYS A 53 -11.60 -20.93 23.00
CA LYS A 53 -12.11 -20.95 24.40
C LYS A 53 -11.09 -20.36 25.40
N VAL A 54 -9.81 -20.32 25.03
CA VAL A 54 -8.68 -19.79 25.82
C VAL A 54 -7.97 -18.71 25.01
N LYS A 55 -7.57 -17.61 25.67
CA LYS A 55 -6.78 -16.55 25.05
C LYS A 55 -5.43 -17.11 24.58
N PRO A 56 -4.91 -16.68 23.42
CA PRO A 56 -3.57 -17.07 23.00
C PRO A 56 -2.55 -16.62 24.04
N GLU A 57 -1.65 -17.53 24.40
CA GLU A 57 -0.46 -17.20 25.16
C GLU A 57 0.50 -16.49 24.21
N ILE A 58 0.85 -15.25 24.53
CA ILE A 58 1.80 -14.49 23.71
C ILE A 58 3.18 -15.07 23.97
N LYS A 59 3.80 -15.59 22.92
CA LYS A 59 5.21 -15.98 22.92
C LYS A 59 6.04 -14.81 22.41
N GLU A 60 7.31 -14.75 22.80
CA GLU A 60 8.27 -13.91 22.08
C GLU A 60 8.26 -14.35 20.60
N GLY A 61 8.13 -13.39 19.68
CA GLY A 61 8.17 -13.68 18.25
C GLY A 61 9.54 -14.26 17.85
N LEU A 62 9.58 -14.97 16.73
CA LEU A 62 10.81 -15.45 16.11
C LEU A 62 11.71 -14.29 15.66
N LEU A 63 11.12 -13.16 15.29
CA LEU A 63 11.85 -11.99 14.82
C LEU A 63 12.24 -11.11 16.01
N SER A 64 13.54 -10.84 16.16
CA SER A 64 14.12 -10.08 17.29
C SER A 64 13.60 -8.64 17.44
N GLU A 65 13.08 -8.04 16.36
CA GLU A 65 12.49 -6.70 16.35
C GLU A 65 10.95 -6.70 16.41
N SER A 66 10.32 -7.88 16.55
CA SER A 66 8.87 -8.01 16.66
C SER A 66 8.35 -7.68 18.06
N ARG A 67 7.14 -7.12 18.12
CA ARG A 67 6.41 -6.85 19.36
C ARG A 67 4.94 -7.11 19.16
N ILE A 68 4.36 -7.93 20.03
CA ILE A 68 2.94 -8.26 20.03
C ILE A 68 2.30 -7.71 21.30
N LYS A 69 1.25 -6.90 21.14
CA LYS A 69 0.51 -6.30 22.24
C LYS A 69 -0.98 -6.59 22.12
N LEU A 70 -1.54 -7.32 23.07
CA LEU A 70 -2.99 -7.55 23.12
C LEU A 70 -3.74 -6.24 23.35
N LYS A 71 -4.78 -5.98 22.55
CA LYS A 71 -5.62 -4.79 22.72
C LYS A 71 -6.67 -5.06 23.81
N PRO A 72 -6.82 -4.18 24.82
CA PRO A 72 -7.77 -4.39 25.91
C PRO A 72 -9.24 -4.24 25.50
N ILE A 73 -9.51 -3.56 24.37
CA ILE A 73 -10.85 -3.14 23.95
C ILE A 73 -11.66 -4.30 23.31
N SER A 74 -11.02 -5.37 22.81
CA SER A 74 -11.75 -6.53 22.27
C SER A 74 -11.06 -7.85 22.60
N ARG A 75 -11.86 -8.92 22.81
CA ARG A 75 -11.36 -10.22 23.30
C ARG A 75 -10.47 -11.00 22.32
N ASN A 76 -10.26 -10.56 21.08
CA ASN A 76 -9.47 -11.29 20.08
C ASN A 76 -8.73 -10.36 19.12
N GLN A 77 -8.06 -9.34 19.65
CA GLN A 77 -7.22 -8.45 18.85
C GLN A 77 -5.85 -8.24 19.48
N ALA A 78 -4.84 -8.16 18.60
CA ALA A 78 -3.49 -7.77 18.94
C ALA A 78 -3.00 -6.71 17.97
N GLU A 79 -2.13 -5.86 18.46
CA GLU A 79 -1.25 -5.03 17.64
C GLU A 79 0.07 -5.76 17.47
N TYR A 80 0.54 -5.80 16.23
CA TYR A 80 1.85 -6.32 15.88
C TYR A 80 2.69 -5.15 15.35
N ILE A 81 3.90 -5.02 15.86
CA ILE A 81 4.87 -4.02 15.41
C ILE A 81 6.17 -4.75 15.09
N PHE A 82 6.73 -4.47 13.92
CA PHE A 82 8.05 -4.94 13.53
C PHE A 82 8.88 -3.79 12.99
N GLY A 83 10.14 -3.73 13.40
CA GLY A 83 11.15 -2.87 12.82
C GLY A 83 10.98 -1.38 13.13
N SER A 84 11.49 -0.54 12.23
CA SER A 84 11.53 0.92 12.38
C SER A 84 11.03 1.61 11.13
N LEU A 85 10.18 2.63 11.32
CA LEU A 85 9.63 3.45 10.24
C LEU A 85 10.69 4.22 9.44
N GLU A 86 11.80 4.56 10.08
CA GLU A 86 12.92 5.25 9.43
C GLU A 86 13.71 4.25 8.58
N PRO A 87 14.08 4.59 7.32
CA PRO A 87 15.07 3.86 6.55
C PRO A 87 16.39 3.82 7.34
N ALA A 88 16.54 2.77 8.14
CA ALA A 88 17.66 2.52 9.03
C ALA A 88 18.30 1.18 8.67
N ASN A 89 19.44 0.88 9.26
CA ASN A 89 20.03 -0.48 9.21
C ASN A 89 19.24 -1.45 10.11
N SER A 90 17.91 -1.45 10.02
CA SER A 90 17.04 -2.39 10.73
C SER A 90 16.93 -3.69 9.94
N LEU A 91 16.48 -4.74 10.61
CA LEU A 91 16.26 -6.03 9.96
C LEU A 91 15.25 -5.89 8.80
N ILE A 92 15.63 -6.38 7.62
CA ILE A 92 14.75 -6.51 6.46
C ILE A 92 14.31 -7.97 6.36
N VAL A 93 13.01 -8.19 6.33
CA VAL A 93 12.42 -9.54 6.25
C VAL A 93 11.40 -9.60 5.12
N LYS A 94 11.04 -10.81 4.69
CA LYS A 94 9.99 -10.98 3.70
C LYS A 94 8.62 -10.89 4.37
N GLN A 95 7.64 -10.42 3.62
CA GLN A 95 6.27 -10.29 4.08
C GLN A 95 5.68 -11.61 4.61
N LYS A 96 6.02 -12.73 3.98
CA LYS A 96 5.62 -14.07 4.43
C LYS A 96 6.21 -14.47 5.78
N ASP A 97 7.42 -14.00 6.09
CA ASP A 97 8.10 -14.31 7.35
C ASP A 97 7.47 -13.52 8.52
N ILE A 98 7.04 -12.27 8.26
CA ILE A 98 6.23 -11.51 9.22
C ILE A 98 4.90 -12.21 9.52
N LEU A 99 4.24 -12.74 8.49
CA LEU A 99 2.98 -13.46 8.69
C LEU A 99 3.19 -14.71 9.57
N LYS A 100 4.28 -15.45 9.32
CA LYS A 100 4.68 -16.61 10.13
C LYS A 100 4.97 -16.21 11.58
N ASP A 101 5.73 -15.13 11.78
CA ASP A 101 6.05 -14.59 13.10
C ASP A 101 4.80 -14.24 13.91
N ILE A 102 3.81 -13.59 13.26
CA ILE A 102 2.52 -13.27 13.88
C ILE A 102 1.77 -14.55 14.30
N THR A 103 1.71 -15.56 13.43
CA THR A 103 0.99 -16.80 13.72
C THR A 103 1.62 -17.56 14.89
N GLU A 104 2.93 -17.68 14.89
CA GLU A 104 3.66 -18.40 15.93
C GLU A 104 3.70 -17.64 17.26
N GLY A 105 3.92 -16.33 17.22
CA GLY A 105 3.94 -15.46 18.40
C GLY A 105 2.59 -15.38 19.12
N LEU A 106 1.48 -15.60 18.40
CA LEU A 106 0.14 -15.75 19.00
C LEU A 106 -0.25 -17.21 19.23
N GLY A 107 0.61 -18.18 18.90
CA GLY A 107 0.28 -19.61 18.97
C GLY A 107 -0.97 -19.99 18.17
N LEU A 108 -1.27 -19.26 17.10
CA LEU A 108 -2.41 -19.49 16.21
C LEU A 108 -1.97 -20.38 15.06
N GLU A 109 -2.85 -21.29 14.64
CA GLU A 109 -2.69 -21.90 13.33
C GLU A 109 -2.93 -20.84 12.24
N PRO A 110 -2.28 -20.93 11.08
CA PRO A 110 -2.51 -20.01 9.97
C PRO A 110 -4.00 -19.85 9.60
N SER A 111 -4.80 -20.92 9.76
CA SER A 111 -6.25 -20.92 9.52
C SER A 111 -7.07 -20.15 10.57
N GLU A 112 -6.51 -19.89 11.76
CA GLU A 112 -7.20 -19.20 12.86
C GLU A 112 -6.87 -17.70 12.92
N ALA A 113 -5.74 -17.28 12.35
CA ALA A 113 -5.38 -15.88 12.16
C ALA A 113 -6.24 -15.24 11.06
N LEU A 114 -7.51 -14.99 11.38
CA LEU A 114 -8.55 -14.63 10.40
C LEU A 114 -8.29 -13.34 9.60
N ALA A 115 -7.58 -12.37 10.17
CA ALA A 115 -7.15 -11.18 9.42
C ALA A 115 -6.01 -10.44 10.13
N VAL A 116 -4.90 -10.27 9.42
CA VAL A 116 -3.85 -9.30 9.73
C VAL A 116 -4.05 -8.09 8.83
N SER A 117 -4.60 -7.01 9.38
CA SER A 117 -4.79 -5.76 8.65
C SER A 117 -3.53 -4.92 8.75
N ILE A 118 -2.93 -4.59 7.61
CA ILE A 118 -1.77 -3.68 7.60
C ILE A 118 -2.29 -2.27 7.91
N LYS A 119 -1.66 -1.58 8.86
CA LYS A 119 -1.94 -0.19 9.21
C LYS A 119 -0.89 0.74 8.62
N GLU A 120 0.37 0.37 8.75
CA GLU A 120 1.49 1.07 8.17
C GLU A 120 2.54 0.04 7.75
N ARG A 121 3.23 0.30 6.63
CA ARG A 121 4.33 -0.55 6.15
C ARG A 121 5.41 0.32 5.53
N VAL A 122 6.67 -0.05 5.75
CA VAL A 122 7.77 0.34 4.86
C VAL A 122 8.19 -0.90 4.09
N SER A 123 7.86 -0.91 2.80
CA SER A 123 8.30 -1.96 1.88
C SER A 123 9.51 -1.49 1.08
N ILE A 124 10.31 -2.44 0.62
CA ILE A 124 11.52 -2.18 -0.16
C ILE A 124 11.37 -2.83 -1.52
N ARG A 125 11.67 -2.06 -2.56
CA ARG A 125 11.76 -2.51 -3.94
C ARG A 125 13.18 -2.30 -4.41
N GLU A 126 13.83 -3.36 -4.87
CA GLU A 126 15.17 -3.22 -5.43
C GLU A 126 15.07 -2.46 -6.76
N VAL A 127 16.01 -1.57 -7.04
CA VAL A 127 16.00 -0.75 -8.27
C VAL A 127 16.17 -1.60 -9.53
N ASN A 128 16.88 -2.72 -9.42
CA ASN A 128 17.04 -3.72 -10.50
C ASN A 128 15.71 -4.41 -10.91
N GLU A 129 14.68 -4.40 -10.06
CA GLU A 129 13.35 -4.93 -10.36
C GLU A 129 12.51 -3.96 -11.21
N LEU A 130 12.93 -2.69 -11.32
CA LEU A 130 12.25 -1.71 -12.17
C LEU A 130 12.57 -1.96 -13.66
N PRO A 131 11.66 -1.65 -14.59
CA PRO A 131 11.91 -1.60 -16.03
C PRO A 131 13.15 -0.79 -16.36
N ARG A 132 13.89 -1.21 -17.40
CA ARG A 132 15.16 -0.60 -17.80
C ARG A 132 15.03 0.89 -18.07
N GLU A 133 13.91 1.31 -18.65
CA GLU A 133 13.61 2.71 -18.97
C GLU A 133 13.56 3.60 -17.73
N LEU A 134 13.27 3.03 -16.54
CA LEU A 134 13.33 3.76 -15.28
C LEU A 134 14.74 3.81 -14.68
N GLN A 135 15.56 2.80 -14.95
CA GLN A 135 16.93 2.74 -14.41
C GLN A 135 17.85 3.80 -15.04
N GLU A 136 17.47 4.34 -16.20
CA GLU A 136 18.22 5.39 -16.91
C GLU A 136 18.11 6.78 -16.23
N PHE A 137 17.13 6.99 -15.35
CA PHE A 137 16.95 8.28 -14.70
C PHE A 137 18.02 8.55 -13.64
N GLU A 138 18.69 9.71 -13.77
CA GLU A 138 19.77 10.15 -12.88
C GLU A 138 19.42 10.07 -11.39
N HIS A 139 18.19 10.43 -11.01
CA HIS A 139 17.69 10.41 -9.62
C HIS A 139 17.58 9.00 -9.00
N LEU A 140 17.66 7.95 -9.82
CA LEU A 140 17.67 6.56 -9.38
C LEU A 140 19.07 5.94 -9.49
N GLN A 141 20.04 6.66 -10.05
CA GLN A 141 21.40 6.15 -10.22
C GLN A 141 22.11 6.06 -8.87
N GLY A 142 22.81 4.93 -8.67
CA GLY A 142 23.49 4.62 -7.42
C GLY A 142 22.57 4.14 -6.29
N ALA A 143 21.25 4.17 -6.50
CA ALA A 143 20.31 3.58 -5.55
C ALA A 143 20.21 2.07 -5.75
N ASN A 144 20.28 1.30 -4.67
CA ASN A 144 20.03 -0.13 -4.72
C ASN A 144 18.57 -0.44 -4.35
N ASP A 145 18.03 0.34 -3.42
CA ASP A 145 16.74 0.12 -2.81
C ASP A 145 15.88 1.39 -2.86
N LEU A 146 14.60 1.19 -3.16
CA LEU A 146 13.54 2.17 -2.95
C LEU A 146 12.71 1.79 -1.73
N TYR A 147 12.62 2.70 -0.77
CA TYR A 147 11.78 2.57 0.40
C TYR A 147 10.41 3.20 0.15
N HIS A 148 9.36 2.43 0.40
CA HIS A 148 7.97 2.83 0.19
C HIS A 148 7.25 2.83 1.51
N TYR A 149 6.86 4.00 1.99
CA TYR A 149 5.96 4.07 3.13
C TYR A 149 4.52 4.11 2.69
N GLU A 150 3.76 3.19 3.25
CA GLU A 150 2.38 2.95 2.90
C GLU A 150 1.54 2.99 4.15
N SER A 151 0.43 3.72 4.10
CA SER A 151 -0.47 3.87 5.22
C SER A 151 -1.89 3.44 4.88
N TYR A 152 -2.53 2.81 5.85
CA TYR A 152 -3.91 2.42 5.79
C TYR A 152 -4.80 3.63 5.62
N THR A 153 -5.74 3.53 4.69
CA THR A 153 -6.82 4.50 4.60
C THR A 153 -8.18 3.80 4.56
N SER A 154 -9.08 4.20 5.46
CA SER A 154 -10.44 3.68 5.52
C SER A 154 -11.26 4.14 4.30
N ASP A 155 -12.25 3.33 3.88
CA ASP A 155 -13.15 3.65 2.77
C ASP A 155 -12.46 3.80 1.40
N HIS A 156 -11.99 2.67 0.89
CA HIS A 156 -11.42 2.54 -0.46
C HIS A 156 -12.29 3.20 -1.56
N THR A 157 -13.60 2.95 -1.57
CA THR A 157 -14.51 3.45 -2.59
C THR A 157 -14.72 4.93 -2.48
N GLY A 158 -15.04 5.42 -1.28
CA GLY A 158 -15.34 6.83 -1.10
C GLY A 158 -14.08 7.68 -1.20
N ILE A 159 -12.89 7.16 -0.93
CA ILE A 159 -11.64 7.89 -1.20
C ILE A 159 -11.34 7.89 -2.69
N ILE A 160 -11.33 6.77 -3.39
CA ILE A 160 -11.09 6.79 -4.84
C ILE A 160 -12.20 7.61 -5.53
N THR A 161 -13.45 7.47 -5.11
CA THR A 161 -14.56 8.30 -5.61
C THR A 161 -14.36 9.78 -5.28
N ARG A 162 -13.95 10.17 -4.07
CA ARG A 162 -13.72 11.59 -3.72
C ARG A 162 -12.46 12.17 -4.35
N SER A 163 -11.37 11.43 -4.33
CA SER A 163 -10.05 11.82 -4.88
C SER A 163 -10.13 12.05 -6.38
N PHE A 164 -10.98 11.30 -7.08
CA PHE A 164 -11.23 11.43 -8.52
C PHE A 164 -12.61 12.05 -8.83
N ARG A 165 -13.28 12.65 -7.82
CA ARG A 165 -14.66 13.16 -7.84
C ARG A 165 -15.63 12.37 -8.74
N LEU A 166 -15.53 11.05 -8.72
CA LEU A 166 -16.32 10.19 -9.59
C LEU A 166 -17.79 10.28 -9.15
N PRO A 167 -18.75 10.15 -10.08
CA PRO A 167 -20.16 10.12 -9.73
C PRO A 167 -20.41 9.11 -8.61
N LYS A 168 -21.24 9.48 -7.62
CA LYS A 168 -21.53 8.62 -6.46
C LYS A 168 -22.03 7.27 -6.94
N GLY A 169 -21.17 6.27 -6.94
CA GLY A 169 -21.51 4.94 -7.41
C GLY A 169 -20.74 4.39 -8.59
N PHE A 170 -19.90 5.20 -9.21
CA PHE A 170 -19.06 4.79 -10.32
C PHE A 170 -18.18 3.60 -9.95
N LEU A 171 -17.56 3.63 -8.77
CA LEU A 171 -16.73 2.54 -8.24
C LEU A 171 -17.42 1.64 -7.22
N ARG A 172 -18.77 1.65 -7.14
CA ARG A 172 -19.55 0.88 -6.13
C ARG A 172 -19.17 -0.59 -6.03
N SER A 173 -18.51 -1.14 -7.05
CA SER A 173 -18.14 -2.54 -7.15
C SER A 173 -16.71 -2.87 -6.73
N LEU A 174 -15.81 -1.93 -6.42
CA LEU A 174 -14.37 -2.28 -6.28
C LEU A 174 -14.09 -3.42 -5.26
N PRO A 175 -14.67 -3.44 -4.04
CA PRO A 175 -14.53 -4.57 -3.12
C PRO A 175 -15.19 -5.82 -3.66
N ARG A 176 -16.35 -5.68 -4.30
CA ARG A 176 -17.06 -6.83 -4.87
C ARG A 176 -16.20 -7.46 -5.96
N VAL A 177 -15.54 -6.67 -6.79
CA VAL A 177 -14.68 -7.13 -7.86
C VAL A 177 -13.41 -7.78 -7.28
N ILE A 178 -12.72 -7.12 -6.35
CA ILE A 178 -11.55 -7.71 -5.67
C ILE A 178 -11.93 -9.04 -5.01
N ARG A 179 -13.09 -9.10 -4.31
CA ARG A 179 -13.58 -10.34 -3.70
C ARG A 179 -13.88 -11.42 -4.74
N ASN A 180 -14.53 -11.05 -5.84
CA ASN A 180 -14.82 -11.99 -6.93
C ASN A 180 -13.52 -12.54 -7.51
N GLU A 181 -12.52 -11.70 -7.73
CA GLU A 181 -11.25 -12.15 -8.30
C GLU A 181 -10.44 -12.98 -7.33
N LEU A 182 -10.43 -12.65 -6.04
CA LEU A 182 -9.83 -13.52 -5.02
C LEU A 182 -10.49 -14.91 -5.00
N VAL A 183 -11.78 -14.99 -5.27
CA VAL A 183 -12.51 -16.26 -5.39
C VAL A 183 -12.23 -16.96 -6.73
N GLU A 184 -12.23 -16.22 -7.83
CA GLU A 184 -12.01 -16.73 -9.19
C GLU A 184 -10.58 -17.22 -9.41
N ASN A 185 -9.62 -16.68 -8.67
CA ASN A 185 -8.22 -17.12 -8.65
C ASN A 185 -7.93 -18.14 -7.52
N ASP A 186 -8.97 -18.73 -6.91
CA ASP A 186 -8.85 -19.75 -5.86
C ASP A 186 -8.00 -19.34 -4.64
N ILE A 187 -7.90 -18.04 -4.36
CA ILE A 187 -7.15 -17.52 -3.21
C ILE A 187 -7.96 -17.67 -1.91
N VAL A 188 -9.28 -17.51 -1.99
CA VAL A 188 -10.21 -17.64 -0.87
C VAL A 188 -11.53 -18.24 -1.31
N ARG A 189 -12.27 -18.84 -0.38
CA ARG A 189 -13.63 -19.31 -0.64
C ARG A 189 -14.63 -18.18 -0.51
N ARG A 190 -15.75 -18.26 -1.25
CA ARG A 190 -16.84 -17.27 -1.16
C ARG A 190 -17.38 -17.04 0.25
N THR A 191 -17.30 -18.05 1.11
CA THR A 191 -17.78 -18.02 2.49
C THR A 191 -16.76 -17.52 3.49
N ASP A 192 -15.52 -17.24 3.08
CA ASP A 192 -14.46 -16.88 4.02
C ASP A 192 -14.78 -15.59 4.78
N PRO A 193 -14.62 -15.57 6.11
CA PRO A 193 -14.88 -14.38 6.92
C PRO A 193 -13.93 -13.22 6.59
N ILE A 194 -12.75 -13.51 6.03
CA ILE A 194 -11.76 -12.49 5.63
C ILE A 194 -12.32 -11.55 4.56
N LEU A 195 -13.18 -12.05 3.65
CA LEU A 195 -13.82 -11.25 2.60
C LEU A 195 -14.68 -10.12 3.19
N ARG A 196 -15.37 -10.35 4.31
CA ARG A 196 -16.21 -9.32 4.98
C ARG A 196 -15.39 -8.17 5.58
N ARG A 197 -14.08 -8.39 5.75
CA ARG A 197 -13.13 -7.47 6.41
C ARG A 197 -12.28 -6.67 5.44
N ILE A 198 -12.33 -6.96 4.13
CA ILE A 198 -11.70 -6.13 3.09
C ILE A 198 -12.60 -4.91 2.87
N ARG A 199 -12.16 -3.75 3.41
CA ARG A 199 -12.90 -2.48 3.33
C ARG A 199 -11.98 -1.27 3.11
N SER A 200 -10.68 -1.49 3.09
CA SER A 200 -9.66 -0.45 3.09
C SER A 200 -8.57 -0.75 2.07
N VAL A 201 -7.68 0.22 1.89
CA VAL A 201 -6.51 0.12 1.02
C VAL A 201 -5.27 0.60 1.75
N LEU A 202 -4.09 0.19 1.28
CA LEU A 202 -2.83 0.84 1.65
C LEU A 202 -2.44 1.80 0.55
N ARG A 203 -2.12 3.03 0.93
CA ARG A 203 -1.72 4.07 0.00
C ARG A 203 -0.27 4.42 0.23
N THR A 204 0.52 4.47 -0.83
CA THR A 204 1.88 5.00 -0.75
C THR A 204 1.83 6.49 -0.39
N GLU A 205 2.48 6.83 0.72
CA GLU A 205 2.64 8.19 1.21
C GLU A 205 3.98 8.79 0.77
N TRP A 206 5.02 8.00 0.58
CA TRP A 206 6.28 8.46 0.00
C TRP A 206 7.10 7.32 -0.55
N ILE A 207 8.01 7.67 -1.46
CA ILE A 207 9.08 6.82 -1.99
C ILE A 207 10.39 7.57 -1.76
N LEU A 208 11.40 6.89 -1.23
CA LEU A 208 12.74 7.44 -1.01
C LEU A 208 13.80 6.44 -1.50
N PRO A 209 14.80 6.86 -2.28
CA PRO A 209 15.96 6.03 -2.58
C PRO A 209 16.90 5.94 -1.37
N ASP A 210 17.62 4.83 -1.24
CA ASP A 210 18.64 4.60 -0.22
C ASP A 210 19.83 5.58 -0.29
N THR A 211 20.06 6.22 -1.44
CA THR A 211 21.05 7.29 -1.63
C THR A 211 20.78 8.54 -0.78
N GLY A 212 19.59 8.63 -0.17
CA GLY A 212 19.21 9.76 0.69
C GLY A 212 18.74 11.00 -0.09
N GLU A 213 18.57 10.89 -1.41
CA GLU A 213 17.89 11.93 -2.18
C GLU A 213 16.47 12.14 -1.63
N GLY A 214 16.11 13.42 -1.46
CA GLY A 214 14.76 13.77 -1.04
C GLY A 214 13.73 13.46 -2.13
N TRP A 215 12.50 13.17 -1.72
CA TRP A 215 11.36 12.89 -2.61
C TRP A 215 11.16 13.88 -3.78
N ASN A 216 11.61 15.13 -3.64
CA ASN A 216 11.57 16.16 -4.68
C ASN A 216 12.34 15.75 -5.94
N ALA A 217 13.48 15.06 -5.78
CA ALA A 217 14.30 14.60 -6.89
C ALA A 217 13.57 13.54 -7.72
N LEU A 218 12.69 12.75 -7.11
CA LEU A 218 11.89 11.76 -7.81
C LEU A 218 10.67 12.34 -8.55
N LEU A 219 10.30 13.61 -8.34
CA LEU A 219 9.10 14.20 -8.94
C LEU A 219 9.03 14.08 -10.47
N PRO A 220 10.12 14.31 -11.23
CA PRO A 220 10.10 14.19 -12.70
C PRO A 220 9.80 12.76 -13.18
N VAL A 221 10.14 11.75 -12.38
CA VAL A 221 10.05 10.32 -12.75
C VAL A 221 8.92 9.59 -12.01
N MET A 222 8.22 10.30 -11.14
CA MET A 222 7.25 9.74 -10.20
C MET A 222 6.10 9.00 -10.90
N LYS A 223 5.60 9.55 -12.01
CA LYS A 223 4.55 8.94 -12.81
C LYS A 223 4.95 7.58 -13.40
N PRO A 224 5.99 7.51 -14.26
CA PRO A 224 6.41 6.23 -14.80
C PRO A 224 6.88 5.27 -13.70
N LEU A 225 7.48 5.77 -12.61
CA LEU A 225 7.85 4.97 -11.43
C LEU A 225 6.64 4.29 -10.79
N HIS A 226 5.60 5.05 -10.43
CA HIS A 226 4.39 4.47 -9.83
C HIS A 226 3.67 3.50 -10.79
N ILE A 227 3.61 3.80 -12.08
CA ILE A 227 3.04 2.90 -13.10
C ILE A 227 3.81 1.57 -13.10
N SER A 228 5.14 1.64 -13.16
CA SER A 228 5.99 0.46 -13.14
C SER A 228 5.79 -0.36 -11.87
N LEU A 229 5.75 0.29 -10.71
CA LEU A 229 5.62 -0.40 -9.43
C LEU A 229 4.31 -1.18 -9.32
N ALA A 230 3.24 -0.71 -9.96
CA ALA A 230 1.96 -1.41 -10.02
C ALA A 230 1.88 -2.44 -11.17
N ASN A 231 2.77 -2.39 -12.14
CA ASN A 231 2.80 -3.26 -13.31
C ASN A 231 3.81 -4.40 -13.08
N PRO A 232 3.44 -5.50 -12.39
CA PRO A 232 2.54 -6.55 -12.90
C PRO A 232 1.48 -7.00 -11.88
N TYR A 233 1.29 -6.22 -10.81
CA TYR A 233 0.47 -6.59 -9.67
C TYR A 233 -0.98 -6.17 -9.91
N TRP A 234 -1.80 -7.12 -10.34
CA TRP A 234 -3.20 -6.89 -10.69
C TRP A 234 -4.07 -6.30 -9.56
N TRP A 235 -3.59 -6.41 -8.31
CA TRP A 235 -4.21 -5.95 -7.08
C TRP A 235 -3.68 -4.58 -6.61
N GLN A 236 -2.78 -3.96 -7.37
CA GLN A 236 -2.31 -2.59 -7.16
C GLN A 236 -2.81 -1.67 -8.28
N ASP A 237 -3.20 -0.45 -7.92
CA ASP A 237 -3.64 0.59 -8.87
C ASP A 237 -2.83 1.87 -8.68
N VAL A 238 -2.85 2.74 -9.70
CA VAL A 238 -2.22 4.06 -9.64
C VAL A 238 -3.22 5.16 -9.99
N GLY A 239 -3.30 6.17 -9.13
CA GLY A 239 -4.05 7.40 -9.41
C GLY A 239 -3.15 8.54 -9.82
N ILE A 240 -3.16 8.93 -11.09
CA ILE A 240 -2.18 9.85 -11.70
C ILE A 240 -2.85 11.16 -12.14
N PRO A 241 -2.30 12.34 -11.79
CA PRO A 241 -2.58 13.59 -12.52
C PRO A 241 -2.11 13.47 -13.99
N HIS A 242 -2.77 14.15 -14.93
CA HIS A 242 -2.26 14.29 -16.28
C HIS A 242 -2.06 15.76 -16.62
N ASP A 243 -0.86 16.08 -17.11
CA ASP A 243 -0.61 17.35 -17.79
C ASP A 243 -1.28 17.30 -19.17
N MET A 244 -2.24 18.20 -19.42
CA MET A 244 -2.72 18.42 -20.80
C MET A 244 -1.83 19.45 -21.48
N ILE A 245 -1.21 19.06 -22.60
CA ILE A 245 -0.58 20.01 -23.54
C ILE A 245 -1.46 20.05 -24.78
N MET A 246 -1.85 21.26 -25.21
CA MET A 246 -2.61 21.48 -26.43
C MET A 246 -1.78 22.22 -27.48
N ASN A 247 -1.58 21.57 -28.63
CA ASN A 247 -1.09 22.20 -29.86
C ASN A 247 -2.25 22.32 -30.86
N GLY A 248 -2.36 23.47 -31.53
CA GLY A 248 -3.34 23.69 -32.60
C GLY A 248 -4.58 24.53 -32.24
N GLY A 249 -4.62 25.16 -31.05
CA GLY A 249 -5.41 26.40 -30.90
C GLY A 249 -6.51 26.46 -29.86
N LEU A 250 -6.87 25.43 -29.09
CA LEU A 250 -7.79 25.60 -27.94
C LEU A 250 -7.80 24.44 -26.94
N ILE A 251 -6.99 24.57 -25.87
CA ILE A 251 -7.37 24.65 -24.43
C ILE A 251 -6.05 24.88 -23.66
N LYS A 252 -5.96 25.97 -22.90
CA LYS A 252 -5.09 26.09 -21.71
C LYS A 252 -6.02 26.08 -20.51
N PRO A 253 -5.83 25.17 -19.55
CA PRO A 253 -5.26 25.64 -18.28
C PRO A 253 -4.09 24.79 -17.80
N LEU A 254 -3.02 25.46 -17.37
CA LEU A 254 -1.88 24.95 -16.59
C LEU A 254 -2.28 24.38 -15.21
N ASN A 255 -3.57 24.16 -14.95
CA ASN A 255 -4.11 23.71 -13.67
C ASN A 255 -5.33 22.76 -13.80
N VAL A 256 -5.54 22.16 -14.98
CA VAL A 256 -6.58 21.14 -15.17
C VAL A 256 -6.05 19.79 -14.72
N GLN A 257 -6.44 19.38 -13.50
CA GLN A 257 -6.10 18.07 -12.98
C GLN A 257 -7.03 17.04 -13.63
N VAL A 258 -6.60 16.48 -14.75
CA VAL A 258 -7.22 15.27 -15.29
C VAL A 258 -6.69 14.09 -14.50
N TYR A 259 -7.56 13.36 -13.80
CA TYR A 259 -7.15 12.19 -13.05
C TYR A 259 -7.35 10.94 -13.89
N LYS A 260 -6.29 10.13 -14.03
CA LYS A 260 -6.32 8.82 -14.68
C LYS A 260 -6.15 7.74 -13.62
N LEU A 261 -7.17 6.88 -13.48
CA LEU A 261 -7.07 5.68 -12.65
C LEU A 261 -6.64 4.52 -13.54
N HIS A 262 -5.42 4.04 -13.31
CA HIS A 262 -4.89 2.85 -13.97
C HIS A 262 -5.20 1.65 -13.09
N ARG A 263 -6.06 0.77 -13.61
CA ARG A 263 -6.37 -0.52 -13.00
C ARG A 263 -5.81 -1.66 -13.82
N ARG A 264 -4.91 -2.45 -13.23
CA ARG A 264 -4.18 -3.54 -13.94
C ARG A 264 -3.50 -3.08 -15.23
N GLY A 265 -2.94 -1.88 -15.23
CA GLY A 265 -2.37 -1.27 -16.43
C GLY A 265 -3.39 -0.70 -17.43
N TYR A 266 -4.70 -0.91 -17.24
CA TYR A 266 -5.76 -0.35 -18.09
C TYR A 266 -6.32 0.96 -17.51
N LEU A 267 -6.60 1.93 -18.37
CA LEU A 267 -7.25 3.17 -17.96
C LEU A 267 -8.74 2.92 -17.70
N THR A 268 -9.17 3.02 -16.45
CA THR A 268 -10.55 2.69 -16.05
C THR A 268 -11.41 3.91 -15.71
N ALA A 269 -10.78 5.04 -15.40
CA ALA A 269 -11.48 6.29 -15.20
C ALA A 269 -10.60 7.46 -15.66
N ILE A 270 -11.25 8.43 -16.29
CA ILE A 270 -10.69 9.75 -16.61
C ILE A 270 -11.65 10.77 -16.02
N GLN A 271 -11.15 11.60 -15.11
CA GLN A 271 -11.90 12.75 -14.62
C GLN A 271 -11.38 14.00 -15.34
N LEU A 272 -12.25 14.71 -16.06
CA LEU A 272 -11.96 16.06 -16.56
C LEU A 272 -12.42 17.10 -15.52
N PRO A 273 -11.84 18.31 -15.46
CA PRO A 273 -12.34 19.37 -14.60
C PRO A 273 -13.77 19.75 -14.93
N GLU A 274 -14.50 20.21 -13.90
CA GLU A 274 -15.88 20.70 -13.99
C GLU A 274 -16.02 21.81 -15.05
N GLU A 275 -14.99 22.64 -15.24
CA GLU A 275 -14.95 23.72 -16.24
C GLU A 275 -15.06 23.24 -17.71
N ILE A 276 -14.76 21.97 -17.99
CA ILE A 276 -14.85 21.39 -19.34
C ILE A 276 -16.28 20.91 -19.65
N PHE A 277 -17.05 20.56 -18.63
CA PHE A 277 -18.42 20.07 -18.78
C PHE A 277 -19.43 21.19 -18.60
N GLY A 278 -19.33 22.27 -19.37
CA GLY A 278 -20.34 23.33 -19.40
C GLY A 278 -21.74 22.80 -19.73
N LEU A 279 -22.43 22.32 -18.69
CA LEU A 279 -23.82 21.91 -18.56
C LEU A 279 -24.25 22.18 -17.11
#